data_AF-A0AAW9N969-F1
#
_entry.id   AF-A0AAW9N969-F1
#
_cell.length_a   1.000
_cell.length_b   1.000
_cell.length_c   1.000
_cell.angle_alpha   90.00
_cell.angle_beta   90.00
_cell.angle_gamma   90.00
#
_symmetry.space_group_name_H-M   'P 1'
#
loop_
_entity.id
_entity.type
_entity.pdbx_description
1 polymer ?
#
loop_
_entity_poly.entity_id
_entity_poly.type
_entity_poly.pdbx_seq_one_letter_code
_entity_poly.pdbx_strand_id
1 'polypeptide(L)' 'MQKAIVVYYLTEKKNNLSDLNQLLQEGWKVVSQSAMSGAGGGGAVYSLVTIEKD' A
#
# COMPACT_ATOMS: atom_id res chain seq x y z
N MET A 1 -12.41 1.98 -12.60
CA MET A 1 -12.61 2.27 -11.16
C MET A 1 -11.27 2.59 -10.48
N GLN A 2 -11.24 3.48 -9.48
CA GLN A 2 -10.03 3.90 -8.77
C GLN A 2 -10.22 3.84 -7.25
N LYS A 3 -9.16 3.47 -6.50
CA LYS A 3 -9.13 3.60 -5.03
C LYS A 3 -7.70 3.83 -4.52
N ALA A 4 -7.61 4.41 -3.32
CA ALA A 4 -6.34 4.61 -2.61
C ALA A 4 -6.29 3.74 -1.35
N ILE A 5 -5.14 3.15 -1.07
CA ILE A 5 -4.87 2.32 0.11
C ILE A 5 -3.60 2.78 0.82
N VAL A 6 -3.55 2.66 2.14
CA VAL A 6 -2.31 2.84 2.90
C VAL A 6 -1.60 1.50 3.00
N VAL A 7 -0.40 1.42 2.45
CA VAL A 7 0.49 0.26 2.57
C VAL A 7 1.54 0.57 3.61
N TYR A 8 1.75 -0.34 4.56
CA TYR A 8 2.75 -0.19 5.59
C TYR A 8 3.62 -1.43 5.74
N TYR A 9 4.86 -1.18 6.17
CA TYR A 9 5.80 -2.23 6.52
C TYR A 9 6.58 -1.82 7.77
N LEU A 10 6.48 -2.62 8.83
CA LEU A 10 7.30 -2.50 10.04
C LEU A 10 8.22 -3.72 10.19
N THR A 11 7.65 -4.92 10.06
CA THR A 11 8.39 -6.19 10.03
C THR A 11 7.69 -7.17 9.10
N GLU A 12 8.30 -8.33 8.84
CA GLU A 12 7.67 -9.44 8.10
C GLU A 12 6.32 -9.88 8.68
N LYS A 13 6.15 -9.78 10.01
CA LYS A 13 4.91 -10.13 10.71
C LYS A 13 3.95 -8.95 10.90
N LYS A 14 4.40 -7.72 10.66
CA LYS A 14 3.65 -6.48 10.86
C LYS A 14 3.72 -5.61 9.61
N ASN A 15 2.92 -5.98 8.63
CA ASN A 15 2.73 -5.27 7.36
C ASN A 15 1.37 -5.65 6.77
N ASN A 16 0.99 -5.03 5.66
CA ASN A 16 -0.21 -5.38 4.90
C ASN A 16 0.08 -5.58 3.40
N LEU A 17 1.26 -6.11 3.07
CA LEU A 17 1.64 -6.37 1.68
C LEU A 17 0.75 -7.44 1.02
N SER A 18 0.21 -8.38 1.80
CA SER A 18 -0.76 -9.38 1.34
C SER A 18 -1.98 -8.74 0.69
N ASP A 19 -2.47 -7.65 1.27
CA ASP A 19 -3.72 -7.00 0.86
C ASP A 19 -3.51 -6.29 -0.48
N LEU A 20 -2.38 -5.59 -0.63
CA LEU A 20 -1.97 -5.04 -1.92
C LEU A 20 -1.80 -6.17 -2.95
N ASN A 21 -1.08 -7.24 -2.61
CA ASN A 21 -0.83 -8.35 -3.53
C ASN A 21 -2.11 -9.02 -4.02
N GLN A 22 -3.12 -9.19 -3.15
CA GLN A 22 -4.41 -9.71 -3.55
C GLN A 22 -5.09 -8.79 -4.58
N LEU A 23 -5.07 -7.47 -4.36
CA LEU A 23 -5.63 -6.51 -5.32
C LEU A 23 -4.91 -6.60 -6.68
N LEU A 24 -3.58 -6.75 -6.68
CA LEU A 24 -2.81 -6.93 -7.91
C LEU A 24 -3.19 -8.23 -8.64
N GLN A 25 -3.40 -9.33 -7.91
CA GLN A 25 -3.87 -10.61 -8.48
C GLN A 25 -5.28 -10.52 -9.04
N GLU A 26 -6.15 -9.72 -8.43
CA GLU A 26 -7.49 -9.42 -8.93
C GLU A 26 -7.48 -8.52 -10.18
N GLY A 27 -6.32 -8.07 -10.65
CA GLY A 27 -6.16 -7.26 -11.85
C GLY A 27 -6.19 -5.75 -11.62
N TRP A 28 -6.10 -5.29 -10.38
CA TRP A 28 -5.82 -3.88 -10.10
C TRP A 28 -4.36 -3.55 -10.44
N LYS A 29 -4.11 -2.32 -10.90
CA LYS A 29 -2.78 -1.82 -11.27
C LYS A 29 -2.42 -0.63 -10.40
N VAL A 30 -1.18 -0.58 -9.92
CA VAL A 30 -0.65 0.62 -9.23
C VAL A 30 -0.44 1.71 -10.26
N VAL A 31 -1.02 2.88 -9.99
CA VAL A 31 -0.89 4.07 -10.85
C VAL A 31 -0.17 5.22 -10.17
N SER A 32 -0.11 5.22 -8.83
CA SER A 32 0.65 6.19 -8.06
C SER A 32 1.03 5.62 -6.70
N GLN A 33 2.21 6.01 -6.20
CA GLN A 33 2.66 5.73 -4.84
C GLN A 33 3.38 6.96 -4.30
N SER A 34 3.02 7.35 -3.08
CA SER A 34 3.62 8.48 -2.37
C SER A 34 3.98 8.05 -0.95
N ALA A 35 5.22 8.34 -0.54
CA ALA A 35 5.63 8.14 0.85
C ALA A 35 4.80 9.03 1.78
N MET A 36 4.30 8.48 2.87
CA MET A 36 3.60 9.24 3.90
C MET A 36 4.59 9.67 4.98
N SER A 37 5.16 10.87 4.82
CA SER A 37 6.03 11.45 5.85
C SER A 37 5.27 11.65 7.16
N GLY A 38 5.84 11.23 8.28
CA GLY A 38 5.28 11.47 9.63
C GLY A 38 4.29 10.42 10.14
N ALA A 39 3.96 9.39 9.36
CA ALA A 39 2.98 8.36 9.75
C ALA A 39 3.54 7.24 10.67
N GLY A 40 4.85 7.23 10.95
CA GLY A 40 5.51 6.16 11.71
C GLY A 40 6.45 6.64 12.80
N GLY A 41 5.95 6.76 14.03
CA GLY A 41 6.81 6.55 15.19
C GLY A 41 7.19 5.07 15.26
N GLY A 42 8.48 4.75 15.40
CA GLY A 42 8.94 3.36 15.63
C GLY A 42 9.41 2.57 14.40
N GLY A 43 9.83 3.23 13.31
CA GLY A 43 10.56 2.58 12.21
C GLY A 43 9.68 1.93 11.13
N ALA A 44 8.37 2.10 11.20
CA ALA A 44 7.44 1.66 10.16
C ALA A 44 7.48 2.60 8.95
N VAL A 45 7.48 2.04 7.74
CA VAL A 45 7.36 2.77 6.48
C VAL A 45 5.91 2.74 6.04
N TYR A 46 5.36 3.90 5.65
CA TYR A 46 4.00 4.04 5.15
C TYR A 46 4.00 4.68 3.77
N SER A 47 3.16 4.15 2.88
CA SER A 47 2.91 4.68 1.54
C SER A 47 1.42 4.78 1.28
N LEU A 48 1.00 5.89 0.70
CA LEU A 48 -0.30 5.97 0.04
C LEU A 48 -0.14 5.42 -1.37
N VAL A 49 -0.89 4.37 -1.71
CA VAL A 49 -0.84 3.71 -3.01
C VAL A 49 -2.20 3.86 -3.68
N THR A 50 -2.21 4.45 -4.87
CA THR A 50 -3.40 4.56 -5.72
C THR A 50 -3.38 3.43 -6.74
N ILE A 51 -4.51 2.72 -6.84
CA ILE A 51 -4.71 1.63 -7.77
C ILE A 51 -5.95 1.84 -8.64
N GLU A 52 -5.88 1.32 -9.85
CA GLU A 52 -6.95 1.39 -10.85
C GLU A 52 -7.22 0.03 -11.47
N LYS A 53 -8.47 -0.19 -11.87
CA LYS A 53 -8.91 -1.36 -12.62
C LYS A 53 -9.99 -0.92 -13.62
N ASP A 54 -9.93 -1.42 -14.83
CA ASP A 54 -10.93 -1.15 -15.88
C ASP A 54 -12.33 -1.60 -15.44
#